data_AF-A0AAF3JA62-F1
#
_entry.id   AF-A0AAF3JA62-F1
#
_cell.length_a   1.000
_cell.length_b   1.000
_cell.length_c   1.000
_cell.angle_alpha   90.00
_cell.angle_beta   90.00
_cell.angle_gamma   90.00
#
_symmetry.space_group_name_H-M   'P 1'
#
loop_
_entity.id
_entity.type
_entity.pdbx_description
1 polymer ?
#
loop_
_entity_poly.entity_id
_entity_poly.type
_entity_poly.pdbx_seq_one_letter_code
_entity_poly.pdbx_strand_id
1 'polypeptide(L)'
;MGNIIPAAAFYGQPTQIALGFWGPSEEVTIYGLPCVAILGFLCLLLLFHRKILIEYQNTLTFITFGCFFTATPIVWYNVMIFIGMEITNGNFKFTLFWCTFFKVSTLSLWFCSFVVPSVVSFNRYLLIVHNKHSSLRMSILTLVIVYFPMMIVDILSFFIGTPQKNDTCESWLYVNLTPIPQLYTMYIFLVSASGVLFGKLTLIKVASLQKQGARVNDRQLATVIYTQSWVPFLATTFFVISNLGVISNWYVLPIWFTKPANIYAVIGTTLLIPLIALVRASKIRNAAMGTLCIERFIDASSQNDSAGKTQQFHPPSLVRVT
;
A
#
# COMPACT_ATOMS: atom_id res chain seq x y z
N MET A 1 -4.99 47.19 -21.97
CA MET A 1 -6.12 46.24 -21.92
C MET A 1 -5.53 44.85 -21.88
N GLY A 2 -5.47 44.26 -20.68
CA GLY A 2 -4.91 42.92 -20.49
C GLY A 2 -5.89 41.89 -21.04
N ASN A 3 -5.42 41.02 -21.93
CA ASN A 3 -6.18 39.87 -22.39
C ASN A 3 -6.43 38.97 -21.18
N ILE A 4 -7.65 39.01 -20.66
CA ILE A 4 -8.19 38.00 -19.77
C ILE A 4 -8.33 36.76 -20.65
N ILE A 5 -7.34 35.87 -20.58
CA ILE A 5 -7.42 34.54 -21.18
C ILE A 5 -8.61 33.86 -20.48
N PRO A 6 -9.67 33.48 -21.20
CA PRO A 6 -10.83 32.86 -20.58
C PRO A 6 -10.41 31.56 -19.92
N ALA A 7 -10.86 31.35 -18.68
CA ALA A 7 -10.63 30.14 -17.88
C ALA A 7 -11.09 28.82 -18.54
N ALA A 8 -11.67 28.89 -19.75
CA ALA A 8 -12.04 27.76 -20.59
C ALA A 8 -10.83 27.03 -21.23
N ALA A 9 -9.62 27.59 -21.19
CA ALA A 9 -8.43 26.97 -21.81
C ALA A 9 -7.72 25.89 -20.97
N PHE A 10 -8.22 25.57 -19.76
CA PHE A 10 -7.56 24.59 -18.86
C PHE A 10 -8.04 23.14 -19.01
N TYR A 11 -9.08 22.89 -19.80
CA TYR A 11 -9.46 21.54 -20.20
C TYR A 11 -8.84 21.23 -21.56
N GLY A 12 -7.80 20.38 -21.57
CA GLY A 12 -7.34 19.76 -22.81
C GLY A 12 -6.00 20.23 -23.39
N GLN A 13 -5.19 21.03 -22.70
CA GLN A 13 -3.76 21.09 -23.06
C GLN A 13 -2.95 20.11 -22.20
N PRO A 14 -2.47 18.99 -22.80
CA PRO A 14 -1.60 18.07 -22.10
C PRO A 14 -0.25 18.74 -21.88
N THR A 15 0.02 19.23 -20.68
CA THR A 15 1.41 19.30 -20.25
C THR A 15 1.88 17.86 -20.13
N GLN A 16 2.79 17.44 -21.02
CA GLN A 16 3.37 16.09 -21.11
C GLN A 16 3.92 15.52 -19.78
N ILE A 17 4.01 16.37 -18.77
CA ILE A 17 4.58 16.16 -17.45
C ILE A 17 3.57 15.52 -16.48
N ALA A 18 2.26 15.81 -16.61
CA ALA A 18 1.21 15.22 -15.78
C ALA A 18 0.71 13.86 -16.34
N LEU A 19 0.99 13.59 -17.62
CA LEU A 19 0.58 12.40 -18.36
C LEU A 19 1.13 11.08 -17.77
N GLY A 20 2.32 11.11 -17.18
CA GLY A 20 2.97 9.90 -16.67
C GLY A 20 2.60 9.48 -15.24
N PHE A 21 1.97 10.36 -14.45
CA PHE A 21 1.70 10.10 -13.03
C PHE A 21 0.28 9.65 -12.69
N TRP A 22 -0.68 9.93 -13.58
CA TRP A 22 -2.11 9.80 -13.25
C TRP A 22 -2.96 9.11 -14.33
N GLY A 23 -2.35 8.60 -15.40
CA GLY A 23 -3.02 7.72 -16.37
C GLY A 23 -3.00 6.26 -15.88
N PRO A 24 -3.89 5.39 -16.37
CA PRO A 24 -3.69 3.96 -16.25
C PRO A 24 -2.43 3.67 -17.05
N SER A 25 -1.36 3.37 -16.34
CA SER A 25 -0.32 2.62 -17.00
C SER A 25 -0.81 1.18 -17.10
N GLU A 26 -0.57 0.53 -18.23
CA GLU A 26 -0.64 -0.93 -18.33
C GLU A 26 0.05 -1.58 -17.12
N GLU A 27 1.10 -0.92 -16.61
CA GLU A 27 1.85 -1.28 -15.41
C GLU A 27 0.94 -1.42 -14.16
N VAL A 28 -0.05 -0.54 -13.92
CA VAL A 28 -0.97 -0.70 -12.78
C VAL A 28 -1.85 -1.95 -12.94
N THR A 29 -2.27 -2.28 -14.15
CA THR A 29 -3.06 -3.49 -14.42
C THR A 29 -2.19 -4.76 -14.32
N ILE A 30 -1.02 -4.74 -14.96
CA ILE A 30 -0.05 -5.85 -15.02
C ILE A 30 0.49 -6.17 -13.62
N TYR A 31 0.88 -5.16 -12.84
CA TYR A 31 1.45 -5.35 -11.51
C TYR A 31 0.40 -5.36 -10.41
N GLY A 32 -0.71 -4.62 -10.56
CA GLY A 32 -1.73 -4.48 -9.54
C GLY A 32 -2.59 -5.73 -9.36
N LEU A 33 -2.96 -6.42 -10.44
CA LEU A 33 -3.80 -7.63 -10.35
C LEU A 33 -3.11 -8.76 -9.55
N PRO A 34 -1.83 -9.11 -9.80
CA PRO A 34 -1.09 -10.04 -8.97
C PRO A 34 -0.97 -9.58 -7.51
N CYS A 35 -0.76 -8.27 -7.28
CA CYS A 35 -0.67 -7.73 -5.92
C CYS A 35 -1.98 -7.94 -5.15
N VAL A 36 -3.13 -7.64 -5.73
CA VAL A 36 -4.45 -7.87 -5.10
C VAL A 36 -4.71 -9.35 -4.85
N ALA A 37 -4.32 -10.23 -5.77
CA ALA A 37 -4.46 -11.67 -5.57
C ALA A 37 -3.63 -12.18 -4.38
N ILE A 38 -2.36 -11.75 -4.27
CA ILE A 38 -1.49 -12.10 -3.14
C ILE A 38 -2.07 -11.54 -1.83
N LEU A 39 -2.60 -10.32 -1.84
CA LEU A 39 -3.25 -9.74 -0.66
C LEU A 39 -4.51 -10.48 -0.25
N GLY A 40 -5.33 -10.89 -1.21
CA GLY A 40 -6.51 -11.71 -0.98
C GLY A 40 -6.12 -13.02 -0.31
N PHE A 41 -5.08 -13.69 -0.82
CA PHE A 41 -4.52 -14.89 -0.21
C PHE A 41 -4.03 -14.64 1.23
N LEU A 42 -3.32 -13.54 1.48
CA LEU A 42 -2.89 -13.17 2.83
C LEU A 42 -4.06 -12.89 3.78
N CYS A 43 -5.11 -12.20 3.31
CA CYS A 43 -6.32 -11.98 4.09
C CYS A 43 -6.98 -13.32 4.46
N LEU A 44 -7.12 -14.24 3.49
CA LEU A 44 -7.67 -15.56 3.72
C LEU A 44 -6.85 -16.36 4.75
N LEU A 45 -5.52 -16.35 4.64
CA LEU A 45 -4.64 -17.00 5.63
C LEU A 45 -4.89 -16.48 7.05
N LEU A 46 -5.03 -15.17 7.23
CA LEU A 46 -5.30 -14.57 8.55
C LEU A 46 -6.68 -14.96 9.08
N LEU A 47 -7.68 -15.09 8.20
CA LEU A 47 -9.03 -15.53 8.57
C LEU A 47 -9.05 -17.00 9.01
N PHE A 48 -8.31 -17.88 8.33
CA PHE A 48 -8.25 -19.30 8.68
C PHE A 48 -7.44 -19.57 9.97
N HIS A 49 -6.48 -18.72 10.31
CA HIS A 49 -5.64 -18.88 11.51
C HIS A 49 -6.08 -17.98 12.68
N ARG A 50 -7.22 -18.31 13.31
CA ARG A 50 -7.83 -17.53 14.42
C ARG A 50 -6.88 -17.21 15.58
N LYS A 51 -5.90 -18.08 15.88
CA LYS A 51 -4.88 -17.83 16.94
C LYS A 51 -3.98 -16.64 16.60
N ILE A 52 -3.55 -16.53 15.34
CA ILE A 52 -2.71 -15.42 14.85
C ILE A 52 -3.54 -14.14 14.81
N LEU A 53 -4.79 -14.25 14.36
CA LEU A 53 -5.73 -13.15 14.38
C LEU A 53 -5.85 -12.59 15.80
N ILE A 54 -6.00 -13.43 16.84
CA ILE A 54 -6.12 -13.01 18.25
C ILE A 54 -4.83 -12.36 18.78
N GLU A 55 -3.67 -12.90 18.45
CA GLU A 55 -2.40 -12.40 18.98
C GLU A 55 -1.96 -11.06 18.36
N TYR A 56 -2.25 -10.86 17.08
CA TYR A 56 -1.85 -9.66 16.32
C TYR A 56 -3.03 -8.72 15.96
N GLN A 57 -4.19 -8.91 16.63
CA GLN A 57 -5.54 -8.41 16.29
C GLN A 57 -5.62 -7.05 15.61
N ASN A 58 -4.93 -6.05 16.14
CA ASN A 58 -5.17 -4.67 15.72
C ASN A 58 -4.11 -4.12 14.75
N THR A 59 -2.95 -4.76 14.63
CA THR A 59 -1.83 -4.21 13.86
C THR A 59 -1.76 -4.88 12.50
N LEU A 60 -1.62 -6.20 12.51
CA LEU A 60 -1.48 -6.96 11.28
C LEU A 60 -2.79 -6.99 10.50
N THR A 61 -3.90 -7.31 11.17
CA THR A 61 -5.24 -7.30 10.56
C THR A 61 -5.56 -5.94 9.94
N PHE A 62 -5.33 -4.85 10.69
CA PHE A 62 -5.65 -3.52 10.19
C PHE A 62 -4.78 -3.12 8.99
N ILE A 63 -3.52 -3.54 8.94
CA ILE A 63 -2.64 -3.31 7.79
C ILE A 63 -3.08 -4.15 6.60
N THR A 64 -3.24 -5.47 6.78
CA THR A 64 -3.55 -6.36 5.66
C THR A 64 -4.93 -6.07 5.08
N PHE A 65 -5.96 -5.93 5.92
CA PHE A 65 -7.30 -5.57 5.45
C PHE A 65 -7.37 -4.12 4.98
N GLY A 66 -6.71 -3.19 5.70
CA GLY A 66 -6.67 -1.79 5.31
C GLY A 66 -6.06 -1.61 3.93
N CYS A 67 -4.87 -2.17 3.69
CA CYS A 67 -4.22 -2.15 2.38
C CYS A 67 -5.04 -2.89 1.31
N PHE A 68 -5.66 -4.03 1.62
CA PHE A 68 -6.50 -4.75 0.66
C PHE A 68 -7.72 -3.94 0.21
N PHE A 69 -8.52 -3.42 1.15
CA PHE A 69 -9.73 -2.66 0.83
C PHE A 69 -9.44 -1.32 0.19
N THR A 70 -8.30 -0.70 0.51
CA THR A 70 -7.91 0.59 -0.08
C THR A 70 -7.25 0.43 -1.46
N ALA A 71 -6.58 -0.71 -1.73
CA ALA A 71 -5.92 -0.98 -3.01
C ALA A 71 -6.81 -1.67 -4.06
N THR A 72 -7.77 -2.50 -3.64
CA THR A 72 -8.62 -3.26 -4.59
C THR A 72 -9.40 -2.35 -5.55
N PRO A 73 -10.01 -1.22 -5.11
CA PRO A 73 -10.80 -0.36 -5.98
C PRO A 73 -9.98 0.26 -7.12
N ILE A 74 -8.72 0.65 -6.88
CA ILE A 74 -7.87 1.21 -7.92
C ILE A 74 -7.47 0.14 -8.94
N VAL A 75 -7.13 -1.07 -8.51
CA VAL A 75 -6.80 -2.16 -9.44
C VAL A 75 -8.03 -2.56 -10.25
N TRP A 76 -9.19 -2.71 -9.61
CA TRP A 76 -10.43 -3.04 -10.30
C TRP A 76 -10.83 -1.98 -11.34
N TYR A 77 -10.70 -0.70 -10.98
CA TYR A 77 -10.95 0.39 -11.90
C TYR A 77 -10.04 0.35 -13.13
N ASN A 78 -8.73 0.12 -12.94
CA ASN A 78 -7.77 0.01 -14.04
C ASN A 78 -8.07 -1.22 -14.93
N VAL A 79 -8.45 -2.36 -14.34
CA VAL A 79 -8.85 -3.57 -15.07
C VAL A 79 -10.11 -3.34 -15.89
N MET A 80 -11.14 -2.74 -15.28
CA MET A 80 -12.41 -2.44 -15.96
C MET A 80 -12.21 -1.50 -17.15
N ILE A 81 -11.33 -0.51 -16.99
CA ILE A 81 -10.98 0.40 -18.08
C ILE A 81 -10.22 -0.34 -19.19
N PHE A 82 -9.23 -1.14 -18.83
CA PHE A 82 -8.45 -1.91 -19.81
C PHE A 82 -9.35 -2.79 -20.68
N ILE A 83 -10.25 -3.54 -20.04
CA ILE A 83 -11.24 -4.38 -20.72
C ILE A 83 -12.20 -3.53 -21.56
N GLY A 84 -12.68 -2.40 -21.04
CA GLY A 84 -13.59 -1.50 -21.75
C GLY A 84 -12.98 -0.89 -23.01
N MET A 85 -11.70 -0.51 -22.97
CA MET A 85 -10.96 0.00 -24.13
C MET A 85 -10.77 -1.08 -25.21
N GLU A 86 -10.42 -2.29 -24.80
CA GLU A 86 -10.25 -3.43 -25.71
C GLU A 86 -11.56 -3.79 -26.43
N ILE A 87 -12.66 -3.88 -25.69
CA ILE A 87 -13.98 -4.26 -26.23
C ILE A 87 -14.52 -3.20 -27.21
N THR A 88 -14.21 -1.93 -26.99
CA THR A 88 -14.77 -0.82 -27.78
C THR A 88 -13.83 -0.31 -28.87
N ASN A 89 -12.73 -1.00 -29.15
CA ASN A 89 -11.68 -0.55 -30.07
C ASN A 89 -11.23 0.90 -29.78
N GLY A 90 -11.08 1.24 -28.49
CA GLY A 90 -10.65 2.56 -28.04
C GLY A 90 -11.75 3.64 -27.98
N ASN A 91 -13.01 3.32 -28.34
CA ASN A 91 -14.12 4.28 -28.32
C ASN A 91 -14.92 4.31 -27.01
N PHE A 92 -14.33 3.87 -25.89
CA PHE A 92 -15.00 3.85 -24.59
C PHE A 92 -15.20 5.29 -24.07
N LYS A 93 -16.44 5.78 -24.09
CA LYS A 93 -16.79 7.15 -23.63
C LYS A 93 -17.52 7.09 -22.30
N PHE A 94 -16.98 7.79 -21.30
CA PHE A 94 -17.70 8.10 -20.05
C PHE A 94 -18.22 9.52 -20.08
N THR A 95 -19.34 9.76 -19.39
CA THR A 95 -19.71 11.13 -19.00
C THR A 95 -18.61 11.71 -18.11
N LEU A 96 -18.34 13.01 -18.20
CA LEU A 96 -17.39 13.70 -17.32
C LEU A 96 -17.65 13.41 -15.82
N PHE A 97 -18.91 13.35 -15.40
CA PHE A 97 -19.29 13.01 -14.02
C PHE A 97 -18.74 11.65 -13.57
N TRP A 98 -19.05 10.58 -14.31
CA TRP A 98 -18.56 9.23 -14.01
C TRP A 98 -17.03 9.14 -14.03
N CYS A 99 -16.38 9.81 -14.98
CA CYS A 99 -14.92 9.84 -15.05
C CYS A 99 -14.30 10.48 -13.79
N THR A 100 -14.80 11.66 -13.39
CA THR A 100 -14.35 12.34 -12.18
C THR A 100 -14.65 11.51 -10.94
N PHE A 101 -15.83 10.91 -10.85
CA PHE A 101 -16.23 10.08 -9.70
C PHE A 101 -15.29 8.91 -9.47
N PHE A 102 -15.08 8.09 -10.50
CA PHE A 102 -14.20 6.93 -10.35
C PHE A 102 -12.76 7.34 -10.13
N LYS A 103 -12.27 8.37 -10.83
CA LYS A 103 -10.89 8.84 -10.67
C LYS A 103 -10.64 9.37 -9.26
N VAL A 104 -11.46 10.29 -8.76
CA VAL A 104 -11.30 10.87 -7.42
C VAL A 104 -11.47 9.78 -6.35
N SER A 105 -12.49 8.92 -6.48
CA SER A 105 -12.74 7.86 -5.47
C SER A 105 -11.61 6.82 -5.41
N THR A 106 -11.10 6.38 -6.56
CA THR A 106 -10.01 5.38 -6.60
C THR A 106 -8.69 5.96 -6.12
N LEU A 107 -8.42 7.22 -6.49
CA LEU A 107 -7.28 7.97 -6.02
C LEU A 107 -7.33 8.15 -4.50
N SER A 108 -8.48 8.59 -3.99
CA SER A 108 -8.74 8.80 -2.57
C SER A 108 -8.51 7.52 -1.78
N LEU A 109 -9.04 6.38 -2.26
CA LEU A 109 -8.83 5.08 -1.63
C LEU A 109 -7.36 4.66 -1.69
N TRP A 110 -6.67 4.86 -2.82
CA TRP A 110 -5.25 4.58 -2.89
C TRP A 110 -4.44 5.41 -1.89
N PHE A 111 -4.77 6.68 -1.70
CA PHE A 111 -4.13 7.53 -0.70
C PHE A 111 -4.40 7.10 0.74
N CYS A 112 -5.61 6.60 1.02
CA CYS A 112 -5.91 5.98 2.30
C CYS A 112 -4.93 4.83 2.63
N SER A 113 -4.43 4.10 1.63
CA SER A 113 -3.44 3.03 1.84
C SER A 113 -2.10 3.54 2.39
N PHE A 114 -1.70 4.78 2.08
CA PHE A 114 -0.47 5.40 2.61
C PHE A 114 -0.63 5.81 4.08
N VAL A 115 -1.85 6.12 4.50
CA VAL A 115 -2.16 6.57 5.86
C VAL A 115 -2.22 5.41 6.86
N VAL A 116 -2.65 4.23 6.40
CA VAL A 116 -2.82 3.02 7.25
C VAL A 116 -1.56 2.68 8.06
N PRO A 117 -0.34 2.59 7.48
CA PRO A 117 0.89 2.32 8.24
C PRO A 117 1.16 3.38 9.32
N SER A 118 0.93 4.66 9.04
CA SER A 118 1.15 5.75 10.00
C SER A 118 0.21 5.66 11.19
N VAL A 119 -1.07 5.36 10.95
CA VAL A 119 -2.07 5.13 12.02
C VAL A 119 -1.66 3.96 12.90
N VAL A 120 -1.17 2.88 12.30
CA VAL A 120 -0.73 1.69 13.03
C VAL A 120 0.51 1.98 13.87
N SER A 121 1.48 2.72 13.31
CA SER A 121 2.67 3.18 14.02
C SER A 121 2.32 4.08 15.20
N PHE A 122 1.38 5.01 15.01
CA PHE A 122 0.89 5.90 16.07
C PHE A 122 0.20 5.14 17.20
N ASN A 123 -0.71 4.22 16.87
CA ASN A 123 -1.42 3.44 17.87
C ASN A 123 -0.49 2.52 18.68
N ARG A 124 0.55 1.99 18.04
CA ARG A 124 1.57 1.19 18.72
C ARG A 124 2.50 2.04 19.58
N TYR A 125 2.81 3.25 19.14
CA TYR A 125 3.50 4.23 19.96
C TYR A 125 2.70 4.54 21.24
N LEU A 126 1.40 4.80 21.14
CA LEU A 126 0.54 5.01 22.31
C LEU A 126 0.50 3.80 23.26
N LEU A 127 0.46 2.59 22.71
CA LEU A 127 0.42 1.36 23.49
C LEU A 127 1.75 1.08 24.21
N ILE A 128 2.90 1.26 23.55
CA ILE A 128 4.21 0.89 24.11
C ILE A 128 4.83 2.01 24.93
N VAL A 129 4.75 3.25 24.46
CA VAL A 129 5.41 4.40 25.10
C VAL A 129 4.54 5.00 26.20
N HIS A 130 3.23 5.10 25.96
CA HIS A 130 2.29 5.70 26.91
C HIS A 130 1.45 4.67 27.69
N ASN A 131 1.62 3.37 27.43
CA ASN A 131 0.84 2.30 28.06
C ASN A 131 -0.69 2.49 27.92
N LYS A 132 -1.15 3.11 26.84
CA LYS A 132 -2.58 3.34 26.58
C LYS A 132 -3.15 2.19 25.75
N HIS A 133 -4.27 1.64 26.20
CA HIS A 133 -4.92 0.54 25.49
C HIS A 133 -5.48 1.00 24.13
N SER A 134 -4.86 0.56 23.03
CA SER A 134 -5.32 0.86 21.67
C SER A 134 -6.27 -0.24 21.18
N SER A 135 -7.57 0.06 21.15
CA SER A 135 -8.57 -0.82 20.54
C SER A 135 -8.63 -0.64 19.01
N LEU A 136 -9.21 -1.61 18.29
CA LEU A 136 -9.46 -1.49 16.85
C LEU A 136 -10.31 -0.25 16.50
N ARG A 137 -11.28 0.08 17.38
CA ARG A 137 -12.15 1.27 17.22
C ARG A 137 -11.33 2.56 17.23
N MET A 138 -10.30 2.65 18.08
CA MET A 138 -9.39 3.78 18.09
C MET A 138 -8.57 3.85 16.79
N SER A 139 -8.13 2.72 16.22
CA SER A 139 -7.47 2.72 14.91
C SER A 139 -8.35 3.25 13.79
N ILE A 140 -9.61 2.82 13.74
CA ILE A 140 -10.56 3.29 12.74
C ILE A 140 -10.83 4.79 12.93
N LEU A 141 -11.06 5.23 14.17
CA LEU A 141 -11.30 6.64 14.47
C LEU A 141 -10.09 7.52 14.07
N THR A 142 -8.87 7.13 14.44
CA THR A 142 -7.66 7.84 14.05
C THR A 142 -7.49 7.88 12.54
N LEU A 143 -7.77 6.77 11.83
CA LEU A 143 -7.73 6.74 10.37
C LEU A 143 -8.72 7.74 9.77
N VAL A 144 -9.97 7.75 10.23
CA VAL A 144 -10.99 8.69 9.76
C VAL A 144 -10.59 10.14 10.02
N ILE A 145 -10.06 10.46 11.20
CA ILE A 145 -9.63 11.82 11.56
C ILE A 145 -8.47 12.28 10.66
N VAL A 146 -7.46 11.43 10.45
CA VAL A 146 -6.30 11.76 9.60
C VAL A 146 -6.70 11.81 8.12
N TYR A 147 -7.69 11.04 7.71
CA TYR A 147 -8.15 11.03 6.32
C TYR A 147 -9.17 12.12 5.99
N PHE A 148 -9.87 12.66 6.99
CA PHE A 148 -10.92 13.65 6.81
C PHE A 148 -10.52 14.89 5.98
N PRO A 149 -9.34 15.52 6.20
CA PRO A 149 -8.89 16.62 5.34
C PRO A 149 -8.78 16.24 3.87
N MET A 150 -8.42 14.99 3.58
CA MET A 150 -8.32 14.46 2.22
C MET A 150 -9.69 14.32 1.58
N MET A 151 -10.68 13.80 2.33
CA MET A 151 -12.06 13.72 1.83
C MET A 151 -12.66 15.09 1.49
N ILE A 152 -12.38 16.13 2.28
CA ILE A 152 -12.83 17.49 1.96
C ILE A 152 -12.26 17.92 0.61
N VAL A 153 -10.97 17.69 0.40
CA VAL A 153 -10.29 18.03 -0.86
C VAL A 153 -10.87 17.25 -2.04
N ASP A 154 -11.16 15.97 -1.86
CA ASP A 154 -11.77 15.13 -2.89
C ASP A 154 -13.17 15.63 -3.24
N ILE A 155 -13.99 15.97 -2.25
CA ILE A 155 -15.32 16.57 -2.45
C ILE A 155 -15.21 17.89 -3.21
N LEU A 156 -14.29 18.78 -2.81
CA LEU A 156 -14.07 20.05 -3.50
C LEU A 156 -13.62 19.83 -4.95
N SER A 157 -12.85 18.78 -5.23
CA SER A 157 -12.39 18.44 -6.57
C SER A 157 -13.54 18.08 -7.53
N PHE A 158 -14.70 17.64 -7.03
CA PHE A 158 -15.90 17.45 -7.86
C PHE A 158 -16.52 18.76 -8.34
N PHE A 159 -16.33 19.85 -7.60
CA PHE A 159 -16.92 21.16 -7.90
C PHE A 159 -15.95 22.09 -8.64
N ILE A 160 -14.71 21.64 -8.89
CA ILE A 160 -13.70 22.40 -9.62
C ILE A 160 -13.84 22.10 -11.10
N GLY A 161 -14.57 22.98 -11.78
CA GLY A 161 -14.86 22.91 -13.21
C GLY A 161 -16.35 23.13 -13.49
N THR A 162 -16.68 23.84 -14.57
CA THR A 162 -18.05 23.93 -15.08
C THR A 162 -18.23 22.87 -16.17
N PRO A 163 -18.88 21.73 -15.90
CA PRO A 163 -19.13 20.72 -16.93
C PRO A 163 -20.02 21.35 -18.02
N GLN A 164 -19.57 21.34 -19.29
CA GLN A 164 -20.47 21.71 -20.38
C GLN A 164 -21.38 20.53 -20.70
N LYS A 165 -22.60 20.84 -21.14
CA LYS A 165 -23.63 19.84 -21.45
C LYS A 165 -23.15 19.01 -22.65
N ASN A 166 -22.94 17.71 -22.46
CA ASN A 166 -22.38 16.72 -23.40
C ASN A 166 -20.85 16.63 -23.48
N ASP A 167 -20.12 17.11 -22.48
CA ASP A 167 -18.71 16.77 -22.35
C ASP A 167 -18.56 15.27 -22.08
N THR A 168 -18.27 14.52 -23.14
CA THR A 168 -17.75 13.17 -23.04
C THR A 168 -16.28 13.27 -22.70
N CYS A 169 -15.85 12.51 -21.70
CA CYS A 169 -14.44 12.26 -21.54
C CYS A 169 -14.05 11.34 -22.71
N GLU A 170 -13.56 11.91 -23.80
CA GLU A 170 -12.71 11.14 -24.71
C GLU A 170 -11.59 10.57 -23.86
N SER A 171 -11.28 9.31 -24.13
CA SER A 171 -10.18 8.54 -23.58
C SER A 171 -9.13 9.48 -22.99
N TRP A 172 -9.22 9.74 -21.67
CA TRP A 172 -8.24 10.55 -20.92
C TRP A 172 -8.32 12.08 -20.99
N LEU A 173 -9.48 12.73 -20.87
CA LEU A 173 -9.46 14.18 -20.57
C LEU A 173 -8.99 14.43 -19.13
N TYR A 174 -7.69 14.74 -19.04
CA TYR A 174 -6.97 15.18 -17.84
C TYR A 174 -7.62 16.45 -17.30
N VAL A 175 -8.49 16.31 -16.30
CA VAL A 175 -8.87 17.45 -15.47
C VAL A 175 -7.61 17.90 -14.75
N ASN A 176 -7.06 19.02 -15.22
CA ASN A 176 -5.90 19.67 -14.65
C ASN A 176 -6.36 20.34 -13.36
N LEU A 177 -6.40 19.58 -12.27
CA LEU A 177 -6.69 20.10 -10.94
C LEU A 177 -5.46 20.90 -10.47
N THR A 178 -5.30 22.15 -10.87
CA THR A 178 -4.31 23.08 -10.32
C THR A 178 -5.09 24.10 -9.46
N PRO A 179 -4.88 24.23 -8.12
CA PRO A 179 -3.65 24.05 -7.33
C PRO A 179 -3.74 23.04 -6.15
N ILE A 180 -4.85 22.30 -6.04
CA ILE A 180 -5.14 21.38 -4.94
C ILE A 180 -4.13 20.22 -4.70
N PRO A 181 -3.50 19.62 -5.72
CA PRO A 181 -2.64 18.45 -5.55
C PRO A 181 -1.41 18.69 -4.68
N GLN A 182 -0.99 19.95 -4.50
CA GLN A 182 0.26 20.29 -3.84
C GLN A 182 0.13 20.21 -2.31
N LEU A 183 -0.88 20.88 -1.76
CA LEU A 183 -1.23 20.78 -0.34
C LEU A 183 -1.56 19.33 0.03
N TYR A 184 -2.25 18.64 -0.89
CA TYR A 184 -2.60 17.24 -0.76
C TYR A 184 -1.36 16.33 -0.67
N THR A 185 -0.41 16.47 -1.59
CA THR A 185 0.82 15.67 -1.61
C THR A 185 1.71 15.96 -0.40
N MET A 186 1.84 17.23 -0.01
CA MET A 186 2.56 17.64 1.20
C MET A 186 1.92 17.07 2.47
N TYR A 187 0.59 17.08 2.55
CA TYR A 187 -0.14 16.51 3.68
C TYR A 187 0.16 15.01 3.84
N ILE A 188 0.06 14.22 2.75
CA ILE A 188 0.36 12.78 2.80
C ILE A 188 1.82 12.53 3.18
N PHE A 189 2.73 13.33 2.64
CA PHE A 189 4.13 13.24 3.00
C PHE A 189 4.34 13.44 4.51
N LEU A 190 3.72 14.48 5.11
CA LEU A 190 3.79 14.72 6.55
C LEU A 190 3.18 13.58 7.36
N VAL A 191 2.02 13.06 6.94
CA VAL A 191 1.39 11.89 7.57
C VAL A 191 2.29 10.66 7.48
N SER A 192 2.92 10.41 6.33
CA SER A 192 3.83 9.27 6.13
C SER A 192 5.12 9.43 6.95
N ALA A 193 5.69 10.63 6.99
CA ALA A 193 6.86 10.97 7.81
C ALA A 193 6.57 10.77 9.30
N SER A 194 5.38 11.15 9.77
CA SER A 194 4.96 10.91 11.14
C SER A 194 4.94 9.42 11.49
N GLY A 195 4.52 8.56 10.55
CA GLY A 195 4.55 7.10 10.72
C GLY A 195 5.95 6.56 10.96
N VAL A 196 6.93 7.01 10.18
CA VAL A 196 8.35 6.65 10.36
C VAL A 196 8.86 7.13 11.72
N LEU A 197 8.53 8.36 12.11
CA LEU A 197 8.92 8.92 13.40
C LEU A 197 8.36 8.10 14.57
N PHE A 198 7.05 7.82 14.58
CA PHE A 198 6.42 7.01 15.63
C PHE A 198 6.97 5.57 15.65
N GLY A 199 7.23 4.97 14.48
CA GLY A 199 7.87 3.67 14.37
C GLY A 199 9.28 3.67 14.99
N LYS A 200 10.09 4.70 14.72
CA LYS A 200 11.43 4.86 15.29
C LYS A 200 11.38 5.02 16.81
N LEU A 201 10.51 5.90 17.31
CA LEU A 201 10.34 6.13 18.75
C LEU A 201 9.92 4.85 19.48
N THR A 202 8.99 4.10 18.89
CA THR A 202 8.55 2.80 19.41
C THR A 202 9.72 1.81 19.47
N LEU A 203 10.52 1.72 18.40
CA LEU A 203 11.67 0.82 18.33
C LEU A 203 12.73 1.16 19.40
N ILE A 204 13.02 2.45 19.60
CA ILE A 204 13.96 2.92 20.64
C ILE A 204 13.46 2.51 22.03
N LYS A 205 12.17 2.72 22.33
CA LYS A 205 11.58 2.36 23.62
C LYS A 205 11.64 0.85 23.86
N VAL A 206 11.28 0.04 22.87
CA VAL A 206 11.35 -1.42 22.98
C VAL A 206 12.78 -1.91 23.18
N ALA A 207 13.75 -1.34 22.45
CA ALA A 207 15.16 -1.69 22.64
C ALA A 207 15.65 -1.36 24.06
N SER A 208 15.19 -0.25 24.64
CA SER A 208 15.47 0.09 26.04
C SER A 208 14.84 -0.89 27.03
N LEU A 209 13.59 -1.31 26.79
CA LEU A 209 12.89 -2.28 27.64
C LEU A 209 13.51 -3.68 27.53
N GLN A 210 14.04 -4.05 26.36
CA GLN A 210 14.68 -5.35 26.17
C GLN A 210 15.98 -5.47 26.99
N LYS A 211 16.74 -4.37 27.14
CA LYS A 211 17.90 -4.32 28.05
C LYS A 211 17.49 -4.58 29.52
N GLN A 212 16.22 -4.38 29.86
CA GLN A 212 15.64 -4.62 31.17
C GLN A 212 14.93 -5.98 31.29
N GLY A 213 15.09 -6.88 30.31
CA GLY A 213 14.53 -8.24 30.34
C GLY A 213 13.18 -8.41 29.63
N ALA A 214 12.72 -7.44 28.83
CA ALA A 214 11.47 -7.56 28.09
C ALA A 214 11.52 -8.58 26.93
N ARG A 215 10.33 -9.05 26.51
CA ARG A 215 10.13 -10.13 25.52
C ARG A 215 10.66 -9.77 24.12
N VAL A 216 11.29 -10.74 23.46
CA VAL A 216 11.89 -10.63 22.11
C VAL A 216 10.85 -10.32 21.00
N ASN A 217 9.61 -10.78 21.16
CA ASN A 217 8.56 -10.65 20.15
C ASN A 217 8.18 -9.18 19.86
N ASP A 218 8.22 -8.31 20.88
CA ASP A 218 7.85 -6.90 20.72
C ASP A 218 8.86 -6.13 19.87
N ARG A 219 10.14 -6.54 19.90
CA ARG A 219 11.18 -5.95 19.05
C ARG A 219 11.00 -6.33 17.60
N GLN A 220 10.67 -7.59 17.32
CA GLN A 220 10.39 -8.04 15.95
C GLN A 220 9.21 -7.26 15.36
N LEU A 221 8.13 -7.09 16.14
CA LEU A 221 6.96 -6.33 15.72
C LEU A 221 7.26 -4.84 15.52
N ALA A 222 7.98 -4.20 16.45
CA ALA A 222 8.39 -2.80 16.30
C ALA A 222 9.28 -2.59 15.06
N THR A 223 10.14 -3.56 14.76
CA THR A 223 11.01 -3.54 13.58
C THR A 223 10.20 -3.67 12.28
N VAL A 224 9.17 -4.53 12.27
CA VAL A 224 8.21 -4.64 11.15
C VAL A 224 7.53 -3.30 10.93
N ILE A 225 6.98 -2.70 12.00
CA ILE A 225 6.22 -1.44 11.95
C ILE A 225 7.09 -0.27 11.46
N TYR A 226 8.34 -0.20 11.93
CA TYR A 226 9.27 0.79 11.45
C TYR A 226 9.58 0.61 9.96
N THR A 227 9.84 -0.63 9.52
CA THR A 227 10.25 -0.92 8.14
C THR A 227 9.12 -0.69 7.15
N GLN A 228 7.89 -1.11 7.47
CA GLN A 228 6.74 -0.86 6.59
C GLN A 228 6.41 0.63 6.45
N SER A 229 6.69 1.46 7.47
CA SER A 229 6.42 2.90 7.43
C SER A 229 7.33 3.65 6.46
N TRP A 230 8.49 3.08 6.11
CA TRP A 230 9.37 3.63 5.09
C TRP A 230 8.79 3.55 3.69
N VAL A 231 7.95 2.55 3.41
CA VAL A 231 7.38 2.34 2.07
C VAL A 231 6.50 3.53 1.62
N PRO A 232 5.45 3.93 2.38
CA PRO A 232 4.66 5.10 2.00
C PRO A 232 5.48 6.40 2.09
N PHE A 233 6.44 6.50 3.01
CA PHE A 233 7.29 7.69 3.13
C PHE A 233 8.17 7.90 1.88
N LEU A 234 8.83 6.85 1.39
CA LEU A 234 9.65 6.95 0.18
C LEU A 234 8.79 7.26 -1.05
N ALA A 235 7.66 6.56 -1.21
CA ALA A 235 6.73 6.81 -2.31
C ALA A 235 6.20 8.25 -2.31
N THR A 236 5.85 8.79 -1.15
CA THR A 236 5.36 10.17 -1.01
C THR A 236 6.45 11.21 -1.16
N THR A 237 7.69 10.89 -0.81
CA THR A 237 8.86 11.72 -1.13
C THR A 237 9.01 11.87 -2.65
N PHE A 238 8.89 10.78 -3.41
CA PHE A 238 8.92 10.85 -4.87
C PHE A 238 7.78 11.70 -5.45
N PHE A 239 6.56 11.58 -4.90
CA PHE A 239 5.44 12.44 -5.31
C PHE A 239 5.72 13.91 -5.01
N VAL A 240 6.25 14.24 -3.82
CA VAL A 240 6.58 15.62 -3.45
C VAL A 240 7.64 16.20 -4.40
N ILE A 241 8.73 15.47 -4.63
CA ILE A 241 9.79 15.87 -5.57
C ILE A 241 9.21 16.12 -6.97
N SER A 242 8.32 15.22 -7.41
CA SER A 242 7.69 15.33 -8.73
C SER A 242 6.79 16.55 -8.85
N ASN A 243 6.00 16.84 -7.83
CA ASN A 243 5.14 18.02 -7.81
C ASN A 243 5.93 19.34 -7.66
N LEU A 244 7.03 19.34 -6.90
CA LEU A 244 7.92 20.51 -6.77
C LEU A 244 8.62 20.87 -8.09
N GLY A 245 9.04 19.87 -8.86
CA GLY A 245 9.59 20.07 -10.21
C GLY A 245 8.61 20.80 -11.12
N VAL A 246 7.34 20.38 -11.11
CA VAL A 246 6.25 21.03 -11.86
C VAL A 246 6.00 22.46 -11.38
N ILE A 247 5.95 22.71 -10.06
CA ILE A 247 5.73 24.05 -9.48
C ILE A 247 6.79 25.04 -9.93
N SER A 248 8.05 24.58 -9.99
CA SER A 248 9.14 25.47 -10.33
C SER A 248 9.00 25.99 -11.78
N ASN A 249 8.25 25.36 -12.68
CA ASN A 249 8.29 25.63 -14.13
C ASN A 249 9.70 25.48 -14.76
N TRP A 250 10.72 25.09 -13.99
CA TRP A 250 12.11 25.04 -14.45
C TRP A 250 12.53 23.64 -14.92
N TYR A 251 11.86 22.57 -14.47
CA TYR A 251 12.27 21.20 -14.79
C TYR A 251 11.11 20.23 -15.01
N VAL A 252 11.06 19.66 -16.22
CA VAL A 252 10.30 18.45 -16.52
C VAL A 252 11.09 17.27 -15.98
N LEU A 253 10.54 16.53 -15.01
CA LEU A 253 11.16 15.27 -14.62
C LEU A 253 11.04 14.28 -15.78
N PRO A 254 12.13 13.58 -16.12
CA PRO A 254 12.11 12.66 -17.23
C PRO A 254 11.27 11.41 -16.90
N ILE A 255 10.64 10.82 -17.94
CA ILE A 255 9.74 9.66 -17.83
C ILE A 255 10.41 8.47 -17.12
N TRP A 256 11.72 8.29 -17.32
CA TRP A 256 12.50 7.22 -16.67
C TRP A 256 12.55 7.37 -15.14
N PHE A 257 12.28 8.56 -14.61
CA PHE A 257 12.22 8.81 -13.16
C PHE A 257 10.79 8.64 -12.62
N THR A 258 9.79 9.17 -13.33
CA THR A 258 8.40 9.17 -12.86
C THR A 258 7.77 7.78 -12.91
N LYS A 259 8.09 6.98 -13.93
CA LYS A 259 7.53 5.62 -14.09
C LYS A 259 7.93 4.66 -12.95
N PRO A 260 9.23 4.48 -12.62
CA PRO A 260 9.61 3.61 -11.49
C PRO A 260 9.05 4.09 -10.15
N ALA A 261 8.92 5.41 -9.95
CA ALA A 261 8.32 5.95 -8.74
C ALA A 261 6.85 5.53 -8.58
N ASN A 262 6.07 5.53 -9.67
CA ASN A 262 4.69 5.04 -9.66
C ASN A 262 4.59 3.54 -9.45
N ILE A 263 5.43 2.76 -10.13
CA ILE A 263 5.51 1.31 -9.94
C ILE A 263 5.84 1.01 -8.48
N TYR A 264 6.82 1.71 -7.91
CA TYR A 264 7.18 1.58 -6.50
C TYR A 264 6.03 1.99 -5.57
N ALA A 265 5.32 3.08 -5.86
CA ALA A 265 4.19 3.51 -5.07
C ALA A 265 3.08 2.43 -5.06
N VAL A 266 2.74 1.87 -6.23
CA VAL A 266 1.73 0.81 -6.36
C VAL A 266 2.21 -0.48 -5.70
N ILE A 267 3.32 -1.06 -6.13
CA ILE A 267 3.82 -2.34 -5.58
C ILE A 267 4.18 -2.20 -4.09
N GLY A 268 4.77 -1.07 -3.72
CA GLY A 268 5.14 -0.77 -2.35
C GLY A 268 3.94 -0.75 -1.42
N THR A 269 2.93 0.07 -1.73
CA THR A 269 1.77 0.24 -0.85
C THR A 269 0.84 -0.96 -0.85
N THR A 270 0.69 -1.63 -2.01
CA THR A 270 -0.18 -2.78 -2.13
C THR A 270 0.49 -4.04 -1.57
N LEU A 271 1.68 -4.39 -2.02
CA LEU A 271 2.29 -5.70 -1.76
C LEU A 271 3.41 -5.68 -0.72
N LEU A 272 4.31 -4.70 -0.78
CA LEU A 272 5.53 -4.72 0.02
C LEU A 272 5.24 -4.55 1.52
N ILE A 273 4.31 -3.67 1.89
CA ILE A 273 3.88 -3.46 3.29
C ILE A 273 3.42 -4.77 3.96
N PRO A 274 2.42 -5.49 3.41
CA PRO A 274 1.96 -6.74 4.01
C PRO A 274 2.97 -7.89 3.86
N LEU A 275 3.80 -7.92 2.81
CA LEU A 275 4.91 -8.89 2.72
C LEU A 275 5.96 -8.68 3.80
N ILE A 276 6.34 -7.43 4.11
CA ILE A 276 7.26 -7.12 5.22
C ILE A 276 6.68 -7.66 6.53
N ALA A 277 5.37 -7.52 6.73
CA ALA A 277 4.69 -8.05 7.90
C ALA A 277 4.71 -9.59 7.94
N LEU A 278 4.45 -10.25 6.80
CA LEU A 278 4.48 -11.71 6.67
C LEU A 278 5.88 -12.30 6.94
N VAL A 279 6.92 -11.76 6.29
CA VAL A 279 8.28 -12.33 6.32
C VAL A 279 8.91 -12.20 7.71
N ARG A 280 8.67 -11.09 8.39
CA ARG A 280 9.35 -10.78 9.66
C ARG A 280 8.61 -11.25 10.90
N ALA A 281 7.33 -11.57 10.81
CA ALA A 281 6.60 -12.20 11.91
C ALA A 281 6.66 -13.72 11.76
N SER A 282 7.61 -14.34 12.46
CA SER A 282 7.90 -15.79 12.42
C SER A 282 6.65 -16.66 12.57
N LYS A 283 5.71 -16.28 13.44
CA LYS A 283 4.44 -17.01 13.63
C LYS A 283 3.54 -17.01 12.41
N ILE A 284 3.44 -15.87 11.71
CA ILE A 284 2.64 -15.76 10.48
C ILE A 284 3.33 -16.52 9.35
N ARG A 285 4.66 -16.35 9.22
CA ARG A 285 5.47 -17.07 8.24
C ARG A 285 5.30 -18.57 8.38
N ASN A 286 5.42 -19.10 9.60
CA ASN A 286 5.29 -20.54 9.83
C ASN A 286 3.87 -21.05 9.53
N ALA A 287 2.83 -20.27 9.83
CA ALA A 287 1.46 -20.63 9.47
C ALA A 287 1.18 -20.55 7.96
N ALA A 288 1.77 -19.58 7.27
CA ALA A 288 1.71 -19.50 5.81
C ALA A 288 2.42 -20.69 5.15
N MET A 289 3.61 -21.06 5.65
CA MET A 289 4.38 -22.23 5.18
C MET A 289 3.62 -23.56 5.42
N GLY A 290 2.97 -23.71 6.57
CA GLY A 290 2.13 -24.87 6.86
C GLY A 290 0.89 -24.96 5.97
N THR A 291 0.27 -23.82 5.65
CA THR A 291 -0.92 -23.78 4.76
C THR A 291 -0.56 -24.02 3.29
N LEU A 292 0.62 -23.56 2.86
CA LEU A 292 1.15 -23.83 1.53
C LEU A 292 1.71 -25.27 1.39
N CYS A 293 1.63 -26.09 2.44
CA CYS A 293 2.18 -27.46 2.50
C CYS A 293 3.66 -27.54 2.07
N ILE A 294 4.42 -26.45 2.18
CA ILE A 294 5.83 -26.43 1.77
C ILE A 294 6.67 -27.35 2.68
N GLU A 295 6.25 -27.55 3.94
CA GLU A 295 6.86 -28.53 4.84
C GLU A 295 6.86 -29.95 4.23
N ARG A 296 5.79 -30.35 3.54
CA ARG A 296 5.74 -31.66 2.86
C ARG A 296 6.66 -31.76 1.64
N PHE A 297 6.93 -30.64 0.97
CA PHE A 297 7.86 -30.60 -0.17
C PHE A 297 9.33 -30.55 0.28
N ILE A 298 9.64 -29.90 1.40
CA ILE A 298 10.98 -29.88 1.99
C ILE A 298 11.32 -31.26 2.57
N ASP A 299 10.39 -31.92 3.24
CA ASP A 299 10.60 -33.28 3.74
C ASP A 299 10.76 -34.28 2.58
N ALA A 300 9.96 -34.14 1.51
CA ALA A 300 10.07 -34.97 0.31
C ALA A 300 11.37 -34.72 -0.47
N SER A 301 11.89 -33.48 -0.52
CA SER A 301 13.18 -33.20 -1.15
C SER A 301 14.35 -33.70 -0.30
N SER A 302 14.26 -33.61 1.04
CA SER A 302 15.29 -34.18 1.93
C SER A 302 15.32 -35.71 1.90
N GLN A 303 14.17 -36.37 1.68
CA GLN A 303 14.10 -37.82 1.50
C GLN A 303 14.67 -38.26 0.15
N ASN A 304 14.49 -37.47 -0.91
CA ASN A 304 15.10 -37.76 -2.22
C ASN A 304 16.62 -37.54 -2.24
N ASP A 305 17.16 -36.60 -1.45
CA ASP A 305 18.61 -36.44 -1.30
C ASP A 305 19.23 -37.51 -0.36
N SER A 306 18.43 -38.07 0.56
CA SER A 306 18.87 -39.14 1.46
C SER A 306 18.81 -40.54 0.82
N ALA A 307 18.00 -40.73 -0.23
CA ALA A 307 17.93 -41.99 -0.98
C ALA A 307 19.17 -42.25 -1.87
N GLY A 308 20.09 -41.29 -1.99
CA GLY A 308 21.32 -41.40 -2.76
C GLY A 308 22.57 -41.83 -1.99
N LYS A 309 22.54 -41.95 -0.65
CA LYS A 309 23.76 -42.25 0.12
C LYS A 309 23.55 -43.23 1.28
N THR A 310 24.12 -44.41 1.10
CA THR A 310 24.72 -45.30 2.11
C THR A 310 23.77 -46.19 2.92
N GLN A 311 23.55 -47.40 2.38
CA GLN A 311 23.40 -48.59 3.22
C GLN A 311 24.71 -48.78 4.02
N GLN A 312 24.66 -48.59 5.33
CA GLN A 312 25.66 -49.17 6.25
C GLN A 312 24.94 -50.07 7.27
N PHE A 313 25.27 -51.34 7.13
CA PHE A 313 24.91 -52.47 7.99
C PHE A 313 25.45 -52.25 9.41
N HIS A 314 24.60 -52.37 10.42
CA HIS A 314 25.02 -52.56 11.82
C HIS A 314 24.50 -53.92 12.32
N PRO A 315 25.35 -54.78 12.92
CA PRO A 315 24.91 -56.04 13.50
C PRO A 315 24.27 -55.81 14.88
N PRO A 316 23.29 -56.66 15.29
CA PRO A 316 22.63 -56.53 16.57
C PRO A 316 23.53 -57.00 17.72
N SER A 317 23.60 -56.20 18.77
CA SER A 317 24.28 -56.50 20.03
C SER A 317 23.39 -57.35 20.96
N LEU A 318 24.04 -58.29 21.65
CA LEU A 318 23.43 -59.25 22.57
C LEU A 318 22.70 -58.59 23.74
N VAL A 319 21.50 -59.11 24.01
CA VAL A 319 20.73 -58.91 25.24
C VAL A 319 21.41 -59.66 26.39
N ARG A 320 21.77 -58.95 27.47
CA ARG A 320 22.15 -59.56 28.75
C ARG A 320 20.96 -59.45 29.70
N VAL A 321 20.44 -60.61 30.10
CA VAL A 321 19.37 -60.78 31.08
C VAL A 321 19.95 -60.63 32.49
N THR A 322 19.31 -59.79 33.30
CA THR A 322 19.17 -59.93 34.77
C THR A 322 17.84 -59.32 35.17
#